data_AF-A0A851I4K6-F1
#
_entry.id   AF-A0A851I4K6-F1
#
_cell.length_a   1.000
_cell.length_b   1.000
_cell.length_c   1.000
_cell.angle_alpha   90.00
_cell.angle_beta   90.00
_cell.angle_gamma   90.00
#
_symmetry.space_group_name_H-M   'P 1'
#
loop_
_entity.id
_entity.type
_entity.pdbx_description
1 polymer ?
#
loop_
_entity_poly.entity_id
_entity_poly.type
_entity_poly.pdbx_seq_one_letter_code
_entity_poly.pdbx_strand_id
1 'polypeptide(L)'
;MKILKYLLSLVLIVLVILLSGVIFSSNIVSYMTKTKHSEFENVKFSIKNSEMVFDNFVVNGKSLGKGRATVGVIRTGLFKLVPKLTLSNLKLEDVNLDGIYKERNAQIDTFTDKINSLTAQEKADKSTADFIKETTDKVTALTTNTDNFINSKLRENIEKVNVLKQDYVGLTDLKSKAQKIVELNNEIKPLTKAIDAEKENIEKNISEIEMERNIALTNVSDNLTKLEKEISLNDFNNINSSNSTQNMNLYIFLDKGKDLETSLNTALKSAALIKEIKDLNMRISDININDGKIIARGLNGSNTKVTGEVLLENSAKALIKGQNNGYEIIYNKDNFTSKTLFAANKISSIIEYAKNDLLEGKVVKLASELVLENNNFKNLNHTVLTDEEKTLLTQKIENLRNNNYQQIMAKYEEDNKNIETLIDSVYAQKTKLDKLQKDLLSLGTIVTFEQPASNTASENNSQNNNSTINILNNSNNNPDNNKNQNENQNSSKINIGNR
;
A
#
# COMPACT_ATOMS: atom_id res chain seq x y z
N MET A 1 23.36 -86.85 13.94
CA MET A 1 23.28 -85.87 12.82
C MET A 1 22.05 -84.96 12.84
N LYS A 2 20.81 -85.46 12.95
CA LYS A 2 19.60 -84.61 12.91
C LYS A 2 19.57 -83.54 14.02
N ILE A 3 19.91 -83.91 15.26
CA ILE A 3 19.98 -82.99 16.42
C ILE A 3 21.04 -81.89 16.24
N LEU A 4 22.20 -82.21 15.66
CA LEU A 4 23.26 -81.24 15.40
C LEU A 4 22.86 -80.22 14.31
N LYS A 5 22.06 -80.64 13.31
CA LYS A 5 21.49 -79.74 12.31
C LYS A 5 20.45 -78.78 12.91
N TYR A 6 19.60 -79.28 13.80
CA TYR A 6 18.64 -78.43 14.53
C TYR A 6 19.35 -77.46 15.47
N LEU A 7 20.39 -77.90 16.18
CA LEU A 7 21.19 -77.05 17.05
C LEU A 7 21.95 -75.97 16.25
N LEU A 8 22.56 -76.34 15.12
CA LEU A 8 23.21 -75.39 14.22
C LEU A 8 22.22 -74.38 13.63
N SER A 9 21.02 -74.83 13.24
CA SER A 9 19.94 -73.96 12.77
C SER A 9 19.47 -73.01 13.87
N LEU A 10 19.33 -73.48 15.10
CA LEU A 10 18.94 -72.65 16.26
C LEU A 10 20.03 -71.62 16.56
N VAL A 11 21.30 -72.02 16.58
CA VAL A 11 22.45 -71.13 16.76
C VAL A 11 22.50 -70.10 15.64
N LEU A 12 22.25 -70.49 14.38
CA LEU A 12 22.19 -69.56 13.26
C LEU A 12 21.03 -68.57 13.39
N ILE A 13 19.85 -69.03 13.82
CA ILE A 13 18.69 -68.16 14.06
C ILE A 13 18.98 -67.19 15.21
N VAL A 14 19.54 -67.66 16.33
CA VAL A 14 19.94 -66.81 17.46
C VAL A 14 21.03 -65.82 17.06
N LEU A 15 22.01 -66.24 16.27
CA LEU A 15 23.06 -65.38 15.72
C LEU A 15 22.45 -64.32 14.79
N VAL A 16 21.49 -64.70 13.94
CA VAL A 16 20.77 -63.75 13.08
C VAL A 16 19.94 -62.79 13.92
N ILE A 17 19.24 -63.24 14.97
CA ILE A 17 18.46 -62.37 15.86
C ILE A 17 19.38 -61.41 16.62
N LEU A 18 20.52 -61.89 17.15
CA LEU A 18 21.50 -61.05 17.85
C LEU A 18 22.17 -60.06 16.91
N LEU A 19 22.62 -60.50 15.72
CA LEU A 19 23.20 -59.62 14.71
C LEU A 19 22.16 -58.60 14.22
N SER A 20 20.91 -59.01 13.99
CA SER A 20 19.83 -58.10 13.62
C SER A 20 19.55 -57.09 14.74
N GLY A 21 19.46 -57.53 15.99
CA GLY A 21 19.23 -56.66 17.15
C GLY A 21 20.36 -55.66 17.38
N VAL A 22 21.61 -56.06 17.16
CA VAL A 22 22.78 -55.16 17.26
C VAL A 22 22.81 -54.17 16.10
N ILE A 23 22.57 -54.63 14.85
CA ILE A 23 22.52 -53.81 13.63
C ILE A 23 21.40 -52.75 13.68
N PHE A 24 20.32 -53.00 14.42
CA PHE A 24 19.18 -52.10 14.56
C PHE A 24 19.09 -51.46 15.95
N SER A 25 20.23 -51.07 16.51
CA SER A 25 20.27 -50.22 17.71
C SER A 25 20.12 -48.74 17.34
N SER A 26 19.64 -47.93 18.29
CA SER A 26 19.51 -46.47 18.14
C SER A 26 20.80 -45.81 17.63
N ASN A 27 21.97 -46.27 18.13
CA ASN A 27 23.28 -45.74 17.74
C ASN A 27 23.61 -45.99 16.26
N ILE A 28 23.26 -47.17 15.74
CA ILE A 28 23.53 -47.50 14.33
C ILE A 28 22.56 -46.77 13.40
N VAL A 29 21.28 -46.67 13.78
CA VAL A 29 20.30 -45.87 13.01
C VAL A 29 20.77 -44.42 12.95
N SER A 30 21.13 -43.82 14.09
CA SER A 30 21.70 -42.47 14.14
C SER A 30 22.90 -42.31 13.20
N TYR A 31 23.91 -43.18 13.32
CA TYR A 31 25.11 -43.15 12.48
C TYR A 31 24.81 -43.28 10.98
N MET A 32 23.94 -44.22 10.58
CA MET A 32 23.58 -44.45 9.19
C MET A 32 22.69 -43.34 8.59
N THR A 33 21.99 -42.59 9.43
CA THR A 33 21.20 -41.42 9.01
C THR A 33 21.99 -40.11 9.02
N LYS A 34 23.21 -40.10 9.53
CA LYS A 34 24.07 -38.91 9.54
C LYS A 34 24.73 -38.71 8.18
N THR A 35 24.72 -37.48 7.69
CA THR A 35 25.46 -37.08 6.48
C THR A 35 26.32 -35.84 6.75
N LYS A 36 27.11 -35.40 5.76
CA LYS A 36 27.85 -34.14 5.84
C LYS A 36 26.92 -32.93 6.07
N HIS A 37 25.69 -33.01 5.59
CA HIS A 37 24.73 -31.91 5.53
C HIS A 37 23.49 -32.14 6.39
N SER A 38 23.42 -33.24 7.13
CA SER A 38 22.25 -33.55 7.95
C SER A 38 22.56 -34.47 9.13
N GLU A 39 21.82 -34.28 10.22
CA GLU A 39 21.93 -35.10 11.42
C GLU A 39 20.58 -35.20 12.14
N PHE A 40 20.26 -36.38 12.66
CA PHE A 40 19.16 -36.57 13.60
C PHE A 40 19.76 -36.66 15.01
N GLU A 41 19.33 -35.78 15.90
CA GLU A 41 19.84 -35.67 17.27
C GLU A 41 19.02 -36.55 18.22
N ASN A 42 19.71 -37.23 19.16
CA ASN A 42 19.10 -38.07 20.21
C ASN A 42 18.12 -39.14 19.70
N VAL A 43 18.49 -39.81 18.60
CA VAL A 43 17.65 -40.86 17.99
C VAL A 43 17.35 -42.00 18.97
N LYS A 44 16.07 -42.36 19.07
CA LYS A 44 15.58 -43.58 19.70
C LYS A 44 14.87 -44.44 18.65
N PHE A 45 15.30 -45.68 18.50
CA PHE A 45 14.72 -46.60 17.50
C PHE A 45 13.94 -47.75 18.15
N SER A 46 12.77 -48.03 17.60
CA SER A 46 11.91 -49.16 17.97
C SER A 46 11.89 -50.20 16.85
N ILE A 47 12.53 -51.36 17.08
CA ILE A 47 12.50 -52.50 16.16
C ILE A 47 11.05 -52.98 15.93
N LYS A 48 10.24 -53.01 16.99
CA LYS A 48 8.84 -53.49 16.94
C LYS A 48 8.00 -52.68 15.95
N ASN A 49 8.17 -51.36 15.95
CA ASN A 49 7.38 -50.45 15.12
C ASN A 49 8.11 -50.05 13.83
N SER A 50 9.37 -50.46 13.66
CA SER A 50 10.28 -49.96 12.62
C SER A 50 10.30 -48.42 12.57
N GLU A 51 10.27 -47.78 13.74
CA GLU A 51 10.10 -46.32 13.88
C GLU A 51 11.27 -45.72 14.66
N MET A 52 11.80 -44.60 14.17
CA MET A 52 12.70 -43.74 14.93
C MET A 52 11.97 -42.49 15.41
N VAL A 53 12.30 -42.06 16.62
CA VAL A 53 11.94 -40.76 17.20
C VAL A 53 13.23 -40.00 17.48
N PHE A 54 13.24 -38.68 17.31
CA PHE A 54 14.41 -37.83 17.48
C PHE A 54 14.00 -36.45 18.04
N ASP A 55 14.93 -35.81 18.73
CA ASP A 55 14.69 -34.50 19.35
C ASP A 55 14.86 -33.36 18.35
N ASN A 56 15.66 -33.57 17.30
CA ASN A 56 15.88 -32.60 16.25
C ASN A 56 16.34 -33.26 14.95
N PHE A 57 15.95 -32.68 13.81
CA PHE A 57 16.53 -32.96 12.51
C PHE A 57 17.24 -31.73 11.97
N VAL A 58 18.56 -31.76 11.94
CA VAL A 58 19.38 -30.66 11.43
C VAL A 58 19.66 -30.88 9.95
N VAL A 59 19.40 -29.87 9.11
CA VAL A 59 19.70 -29.88 7.67
C VAL A 59 20.44 -28.60 7.30
N ASN A 60 21.66 -28.70 6.76
CA ASN A 60 22.53 -27.56 6.44
C ASN A 60 22.69 -26.55 7.60
N GLY A 61 22.74 -27.05 8.84
CA GLY A 61 22.82 -26.22 10.05
C GLY A 61 21.48 -25.65 10.53
N LYS A 62 20.37 -25.91 9.82
CA LYS A 62 19.02 -25.49 10.20
C LYS A 62 18.36 -26.54 11.07
N SER A 63 17.85 -26.13 12.22
CA SER A 63 17.03 -26.99 13.09
C SER A 63 15.63 -27.13 12.50
N LEU A 64 15.25 -28.35 12.12
CA LEU A 64 13.91 -28.69 11.62
C LEU A 64 13.05 -29.39 12.67
N GLY A 65 13.39 -29.22 13.95
CA GLY A 65 12.54 -29.64 15.07
C GLY A 65 12.52 -31.14 15.29
N LYS A 66 11.77 -31.53 16.32
CA LYS A 66 11.62 -32.92 16.76
C LYS A 66 10.71 -33.70 15.81
N GLY A 67 10.77 -35.02 15.87
CA GLY A 67 9.93 -35.79 14.97
C GLY A 67 10.07 -37.29 15.06
N ARG A 68 9.47 -37.95 14.08
CA ARG A 68 9.51 -39.40 13.90
C ARG A 68 9.55 -39.80 12.44
N ALA A 69 10.07 -40.99 12.15
CA ALA A 69 10.08 -41.56 10.82
C ALA A 69 10.03 -43.09 10.86
N THR A 70 9.41 -43.70 9.85
CA THR A 70 9.51 -45.13 9.61
C THR A 70 10.85 -45.45 8.93
N VAL A 71 11.62 -46.36 9.51
CA VAL A 71 12.91 -46.83 9.02
C VAL A 71 12.73 -48.14 8.25
N GLY A 72 13.07 -48.11 6.98
CA GLY A 72 13.20 -49.29 6.13
C GLY A 72 14.67 -49.58 5.80
N VAL A 73 14.94 -50.81 5.35
CA VAL A 73 16.27 -51.21 4.87
C VAL A 73 16.17 -51.78 3.48
N ILE A 74 17.00 -51.25 2.59
CA ILE A 74 17.24 -51.83 1.28
C ILE A 74 18.68 -52.31 1.20
N ARG A 75 18.94 -53.30 0.36
CA ARG A 75 20.30 -53.78 0.10
C ARG A 75 20.79 -53.30 -1.26
N THR A 76 22.02 -52.80 -1.30
CA THR A 76 22.64 -52.12 -2.45
C THR A 76 24.02 -52.71 -2.78
N GLY A 77 24.61 -52.30 -3.91
CA GLY A 77 25.91 -52.78 -4.39
C GLY A 77 25.85 -54.05 -5.26
N LEU A 78 26.98 -54.40 -5.88
CA LEU A 78 27.16 -55.70 -6.56
C LEU A 78 26.93 -56.79 -5.50
N PHE A 79 26.03 -57.73 -5.77
CA PHE A 79 25.55 -58.77 -4.83
C PHE A 79 24.55 -58.33 -3.73
N LYS A 80 24.10 -57.06 -3.69
CA LYS A 80 23.08 -56.58 -2.71
C LYS A 80 23.46 -56.90 -1.25
N LEU A 81 24.70 -56.61 -0.86
CA LEU A 81 25.22 -56.90 0.48
C LEU A 81 25.31 -55.65 1.37
N VAL A 82 25.31 -54.44 0.80
CA VAL A 82 25.46 -53.20 1.56
C VAL A 82 24.08 -52.66 1.97
N PRO A 83 23.71 -52.70 3.26
CA PRO A 83 22.45 -52.14 3.73
C PRO A 83 22.46 -50.60 3.60
N LYS A 84 21.36 -50.03 3.13
CA LYS A 84 21.11 -48.58 3.14
C LYS A 84 19.75 -48.33 3.77
N LEU A 85 19.68 -47.38 4.69
CA LEU A 85 18.43 -46.99 5.32
C LEU A 85 17.56 -46.16 4.37
N THR A 86 16.27 -46.36 4.47
CA THR A 86 15.23 -45.54 3.81
C THR A 86 14.32 -44.99 4.88
N LEU A 87 13.95 -43.71 4.78
CA LEU A 87 13.00 -43.07 5.66
C LEU A 87 11.69 -42.80 4.91
N SER A 88 10.57 -43.06 5.59
CA SER A 88 9.21 -42.79 5.10
C SER A 88 8.35 -42.27 6.23
N ASN A 89 7.25 -41.59 5.92
CA ASN A 89 6.39 -40.97 6.92
C ASN A 89 7.18 -40.05 7.88
N LEU A 90 8.17 -39.30 7.38
CA LEU A 90 8.95 -38.39 8.22
C LEU A 90 8.04 -37.25 8.67
N LYS A 91 7.74 -37.18 9.96
CA LYS A 91 6.93 -36.13 10.57
C LYS A 91 7.83 -35.25 11.42
N LEU A 92 7.80 -33.95 11.16
CA LEU A 92 8.49 -32.92 11.92
C LEU A 92 7.46 -32.03 12.62
N GLU A 93 7.71 -31.75 13.89
CA GLU A 93 6.88 -30.94 14.77
C GLU A 93 7.69 -29.74 15.28
N ASP A 94 7.00 -28.65 15.62
CA ASP A 94 7.58 -27.42 16.18
C ASP A 94 8.67 -26.77 15.31
N VAL A 95 8.60 -26.92 13.98
CA VAL A 95 9.54 -26.31 13.04
C VAL A 95 9.30 -24.81 12.98
N ASN A 96 10.37 -24.01 13.13
CA ASN A 96 10.29 -22.56 12.99
C ASN A 96 10.18 -22.15 11.51
N LEU A 97 8.98 -22.30 10.94
CA LEU A 97 8.70 -21.93 9.55
C LEU A 97 8.87 -20.43 9.28
N ASP A 98 8.54 -19.57 10.25
CA ASP A 98 8.76 -18.12 10.13
C ASP A 98 10.24 -17.79 9.93
N GLY A 99 11.13 -18.45 10.69
CA GLY A 99 12.58 -18.36 10.49
C GLY A 99 13.03 -18.84 9.11
N ILE A 100 12.45 -19.93 8.59
CA ILE A 100 12.75 -20.46 7.26
C ILE A 100 12.31 -19.49 6.15
N TYR A 101 11.14 -18.85 6.30
CA TYR A 101 10.63 -17.92 5.29
C TYR A 101 11.39 -16.58 5.27
N LYS A 102 12.02 -16.21 6.39
CA LYS A 102 12.88 -15.02 6.54
C LYS A 102 14.36 -15.26 6.23
N GLU A 103 14.77 -16.51 6.09
CA GLU A 103 16.16 -16.85 5.79
C GLU A 103 16.58 -16.27 4.44
N ARG A 104 17.75 -15.62 4.38
CA ARG A 104 18.23 -14.97 3.14
C ARG A 104 18.40 -15.98 2.01
N ASN A 105 17.74 -15.73 0.88
CA ASN A 105 17.99 -16.41 -0.39
C ASN A 105 18.01 -15.35 -1.48
N ALA A 106 19.21 -14.94 -1.92
CA ALA A 106 19.38 -13.78 -2.78
C ALA A 106 18.53 -13.81 -4.06
N GLN A 107 18.31 -14.99 -4.65
CA GLN A 107 17.50 -15.13 -5.85
C GLN A 107 16.00 -14.93 -5.56
N ILE A 108 15.48 -15.57 -4.50
CA ILE A 108 14.08 -15.44 -4.09
C ILE A 108 13.81 -14.01 -3.61
N ASP A 109 14.68 -13.49 -2.73
CA ASP A 109 14.54 -12.17 -2.12
C ASP A 109 14.53 -11.08 -3.21
N THR A 110 15.47 -11.14 -4.17
CA THR A 110 15.49 -10.20 -5.31
C THR A 110 14.21 -10.29 -6.14
N PHE A 111 13.67 -11.49 -6.36
CA PHE A 111 12.46 -11.66 -7.13
C PHE A 111 11.24 -11.07 -6.41
N THR A 112 11.09 -11.34 -5.12
CA THR A 112 9.95 -10.85 -4.32
C THR A 112 10.03 -9.35 -4.05
N ASP A 113 11.23 -8.81 -3.80
CA ASP A 113 11.44 -7.36 -3.63
C ASP A 113 11.06 -6.58 -4.90
N LYS A 114 11.36 -7.14 -6.07
CA LYS A 114 10.95 -6.54 -7.35
C LYS A 114 9.42 -6.53 -7.52
N ILE A 115 8.70 -7.52 -6.99
CA ILE A 115 7.23 -7.51 -6.97
C ILE A 115 6.73 -6.34 -6.11
N ASN A 116 7.30 -6.14 -4.91
CA ASN A 116 6.94 -5.02 -4.04
C ASN A 116 7.16 -3.65 -4.66
N SER A 117 8.24 -3.49 -5.44
CA SER A 117 8.49 -2.21 -6.12
C SER A 117 7.39 -1.82 -7.11
N LEU A 118 6.57 -2.79 -7.55
CA LEU A 118 5.42 -2.56 -8.44
C LEU A 118 4.15 -2.14 -7.69
N THR A 119 4.14 -2.14 -6.34
CA THR A 119 2.94 -1.90 -5.52
C THR A 119 2.86 -0.49 -4.92
N ALA A 120 3.82 0.41 -5.20
CA ALA A 120 3.87 1.72 -4.55
C ALA A 120 2.68 2.62 -4.95
N GLN A 121 1.89 2.98 -3.95
CA GLN A 121 0.95 4.11 -3.98
C GLN A 121 1.38 5.10 -2.90
N GLU A 122 1.66 6.34 -3.28
CA GLU A 122 1.87 7.43 -2.34
C GLU A 122 0.56 7.69 -1.59
N LYS A 123 0.64 7.71 -0.26
CA LYS A 123 -0.46 8.21 0.57
C LYS A 123 -0.41 9.73 0.52
N ALA A 124 -1.53 10.36 0.19
CA ALA A 124 -1.64 11.81 0.32
C ALA A 124 -1.69 12.18 1.80
N ASP A 125 -1.01 13.27 2.14
CA ASP A 125 -1.22 13.99 3.38
C ASP A 125 -2.58 14.71 3.38
N LYS A 126 -2.94 15.30 4.52
CA LYS A 126 -4.23 15.94 4.88
C LYS A 126 -4.87 16.73 3.71
N SER A 127 -6.19 16.56 3.51
CA SER A 127 -6.95 17.10 2.36
C SER A 127 -7.08 18.63 2.39
N THR A 128 -7.13 19.28 1.21
CA THR A 128 -7.44 20.73 1.08
C THR A 128 -8.73 21.11 1.80
N ALA A 129 -9.75 20.25 1.74
CA ALA A 129 -11.03 20.50 2.39
C ALA A 129 -10.91 20.55 3.92
N ASP A 130 -10.06 19.70 4.50
CA ASP A 130 -9.83 19.68 5.95
C ASP A 130 -9.14 20.97 6.41
N PHE A 131 -8.20 21.49 5.61
CA PHE A 131 -7.53 22.76 5.86
C PHE A 131 -8.48 23.96 5.74
N ILE A 132 -9.23 24.08 4.63
CA ILE A 132 -10.21 25.18 4.43
C ILE A 132 -11.19 25.23 5.59
N LYS A 133 -11.66 24.06 6.06
CA LYS A 133 -12.59 23.99 7.20
C LYS A 133 -11.94 24.50 8.49
N GLU A 134 -10.76 23.99 8.85
CA GLU A 134 -10.03 24.42 10.06
C GLU A 134 -9.79 25.93 10.06
N THR A 135 -9.46 26.48 8.89
CA THR A 135 -9.16 27.89 8.74
C THR A 135 -10.39 28.77 8.72
N THR A 136 -11.50 28.31 8.15
CA THR A 136 -12.79 29.00 8.27
C THR A 136 -13.16 29.21 9.75
N ASP A 137 -12.94 28.20 10.58
CA ASP A 137 -13.18 28.28 12.03
C ASP A 137 -12.23 29.31 12.68
N LYS A 138 -10.94 29.33 12.29
CA LYS A 138 -9.96 30.33 12.77
C LYS A 138 -10.31 31.76 12.36
N VAL A 139 -10.68 32.00 11.10
CA VAL A 139 -11.05 33.33 10.58
C VAL A 139 -12.31 33.86 11.27
N THR A 140 -13.27 32.98 11.54
CA THR A 140 -14.49 33.32 12.29
C THR A 140 -14.15 33.73 13.73
N ALA A 141 -13.28 32.97 14.39
CA ALA A 141 -12.79 33.30 15.73
C ALA A 141 -11.99 34.61 15.75
N LEU A 142 -11.11 34.84 14.76
CA LEU A 142 -10.34 36.07 14.61
C LEU A 142 -11.26 37.28 14.45
N THR A 143 -12.24 37.19 13.55
CA THR A 143 -13.23 38.26 13.33
C THR A 143 -13.95 38.60 14.63
N THR A 144 -14.45 37.58 15.34
CA THR A 144 -15.14 37.77 16.63
C THR A 144 -14.22 38.40 17.68
N ASN A 145 -12.96 37.96 17.74
CA ASN A 145 -11.97 38.48 18.69
C ASN A 145 -11.59 39.93 18.39
N THR A 146 -11.38 40.30 17.12
CA THR A 146 -11.09 41.68 16.73
C THR A 146 -12.26 42.60 17.02
N ASP A 147 -13.49 42.18 16.72
CA ASP A 147 -14.69 42.97 17.05
C ASP A 147 -14.85 43.14 18.57
N ASN A 148 -14.62 42.08 19.36
CA ASN A 148 -14.63 42.17 20.84
C ASN A 148 -13.51 43.06 21.38
N PHE A 149 -12.32 42.99 20.79
CA PHE A 149 -11.18 43.84 21.14
C PHE A 149 -11.54 45.32 20.98
N ILE A 150 -12.12 45.70 19.84
CA ILE A 150 -12.54 47.08 19.56
C ILE A 150 -13.70 47.50 20.47
N ASN A 151 -14.80 46.72 20.48
CA ASN A 151 -16.08 47.14 21.05
C ASN A 151 -16.22 46.92 22.55
N SER A 152 -15.36 46.09 23.15
CA SER A 152 -15.36 45.83 24.59
C SER A 152 -14.06 46.30 25.24
N LYS A 153 -12.91 45.82 24.76
CA LYS A 153 -11.64 46.01 25.47
C LYS A 153 -11.08 47.44 25.34
N LEU A 154 -11.19 48.04 24.16
CA LEU A 154 -10.71 49.41 23.93
C LEU A 154 -11.75 50.49 24.25
N ARG A 155 -13.01 50.11 24.43
CA ARG A 155 -14.16 51.03 24.47
C ARG A 155 -14.02 52.17 25.48
N GLU A 156 -13.77 51.84 26.75
CA GLU A 156 -13.68 52.85 27.81
C GLU A 156 -12.54 53.84 27.56
N ASN A 157 -11.40 53.36 27.07
CA ASN A 157 -10.24 54.20 26.78
C ASN A 157 -10.48 55.10 25.56
N ILE A 158 -11.17 54.60 24.55
CA ILE A 158 -11.59 55.40 23.39
C ILE A 158 -12.61 56.47 23.82
N GLU A 159 -13.55 56.15 24.71
CA GLU A 159 -14.50 57.12 25.27
C GLU A 159 -13.77 58.25 26.02
N LYS A 160 -12.74 57.93 26.81
CA LYS A 160 -11.85 58.94 27.44
C LYS A 160 -11.16 59.83 26.40
N VAL A 161 -10.61 59.24 25.34
CA VAL A 161 -10.00 60.00 24.23
C VAL A 161 -11.03 60.92 23.55
N ASN A 162 -12.26 60.45 23.32
CA ASN A 162 -13.33 61.25 22.73
C ASN A 162 -13.69 62.46 23.60
N VAL A 163 -13.79 62.30 24.92
CA VAL A 163 -14.03 63.42 25.85
C VAL A 163 -12.89 64.44 25.76
N LEU A 164 -11.63 63.99 25.80
CA LEU A 164 -10.47 64.88 25.68
C LEU A 164 -10.43 65.62 24.33
N LYS A 165 -10.88 64.99 23.24
CA LYS A 165 -11.02 65.62 21.91
C LYS A 165 -12.10 66.70 21.91
N GLN A 166 -13.25 66.43 22.53
CA GLN A 166 -14.33 67.41 22.64
C GLN A 166 -13.89 68.63 23.46
N ASP A 167 -13.24 68.40 24.61
CA ASP A 167 -12.64 69.47 25.42
C ASP A 167 -11.68 70.31 24.58
N TYR A 168 -10.76 69.66 23.84
CA TYR A 168 -9.79 70.34 22.99
C TYR A 168 -10.44 71.29 21.97
N VAL A 169 -11.49 70.81 21.29
CA VAL A 169 -12.22 71.59 20.28
C VAL A 169 -12.93 72.80 20.89
N GLY A 170 -13.46 72.68 22.11
CA GLY A 170 -14.15 73.76 22.82
C GLY A 170 -13.24 74.86 23.39
N LEU A 171 -11.93 74.63 23.50
CA LEU A 171 -10.98 75.61 24.01
C LEU A 171 -10.63 76.68 22.97
N THR A 172 -10.38 77.91 23.43
CA THR A 172 -9.87 79.02 22.60
C THR A 172 -8.44 79.42 22.97
N ASP A 173 -8.03 79.23 24.23
CA ASP A 173 -6.69 79.50 24.72
C ASP A 173 -5.64 78.47 24.26
N LEU A 174 -4.52 78.97 23.74
CA LEU A 174 -3.44 78.15 23.18
C LEU A 174 -2.71 77.32 24.24
N LYS A 175 -2.53 77.84 25.45
CA LYS A 175 -1.84 77.12 26.53
C LYS A 175 -2.64 75.88 26.96
N SER A 176 -3.94 76.06 27.13
CA SER A 176 -4.88 74.99 27.48
C SER A 176 -4.99 73.95 26.36
N LYS A 177 -5.00 74.39 25.08
CA LYS A 177 -4.94 73.47 23.93
C LYS A 177 -3.67 72.63 23.91
N ALA A 178 -2.51 73.24 24.15
CA ALA A 178 -1.23 72.51 24.19
C ALA A 178 -1.21 71.46 25.31
N GLN A 179 -1.72 71.80 26.49
CA GLN A 179 -1.82 70.84 27.60
C GLN A 179 -2.75 69.67 27.25
N LYS A 180 -3.91 69.94 26.65
CA LYS A 180 -4.88 68.91 26.25
C LYS A 180 -4.32 67.96 25.17
N ILE A 181 -3.45 68.45 24.27
CA ILE A 181 -2.72 67.60 23.31
C ILE A 181 -1.78 66.62 24.03
N VAL A 182 -1.09 67.06 25.09
CA VAL A 182 -0.22 66.16 25.88
C VAL A 182 -1.04 65.08 26.57
N GLU A 183 -2.18 65.44 27.17
CA GLU A 183 -3.13 64.48 27.77
C GLU A 183 -3.63 63.47 26.73
N LEU A 184 -4.07 63.95 25.56
CA LEU A 184 -4.50 63.09 24.43
C LEU A 184 -3.41 62.12 24.00
N ASN A 185 -2.17 62.61 23.82
CA ASN A 185 -1.06 61.76 23.39
C ASN A 185 -0.72 60.67 24.42
N ASN A 186 -0.83 60.97 25.72
CA ASN A 186 -0.60 59.99 26.78
C ASN A 186 -1.64 58.85 26.77
N GLU A 187 -2.91 59.18 26.49
CA GLU A 187 -3.99 58.18 26.40
C GLU A 187 -3.98 57.41 25.06
N ILE A 188 -3.63 58.06 23.95
CA ILE A 188 -3.59 57.41 22.62
C ILE A 188 -2.42 56.44 22.49
N LYS A 189 -1.24 56.76 23.05
CA LYS A 189 -0.03 55.93 22.91
C LYS A 189 -0.20 54.45 23.31
N PRO A 190 -0.79 54.08 24.47
CA PRO A 190 -1.02 52.68 24.81
C PRO A 190 -2.06 52.01 23.90
N LEU A 191 -3.07 52.75 23.41
CA LEU A 191 -4.06 52.24 22.46
C LEU A 191 -3.42 51.87 21.12
N THR A 192 -2.58 52.75 20.58
CA THR A 192 -1.82 52.52 19.35
C THR A 192 -1.00 51.23 19.46
N LYS A 193 -0.26 51.02 20.56
CA LYS A 193 0.51 49.79 20.78
C LYS A 193 -0.35 48.53 20.83
N ALA A 194 -1.52 48.59 21.47
CA ALA A 194 -2.42 47.44 21.55
C ALA A 194 -3.03 47.11 20.18
N ILE A 195 -3.38 48.13 19.39
CA ILE A 195 -3.88 47.98 18.02
C ILE A 195 -2.80 47.37 17.13
N ASP A 196 -1.55 47.84 17.22
CA ASP A 196 -0.43 47.31 16.42
C ASP A 196 -0.18 45.82 16.72
N ALA A 197 -0.24 45.40 17.99
CA ALA A 197 -0.11 43.99 18.36
C ALA A 197 -1.25 43.11 17.80
N GLU A 198 -2.49 43.62 17.78
CA GLU A 198 -3.62 42.91 17.19
C GLU A 198 -3.48 42.81 15.66
N LYS A 199 -2.95 43.86 15.00
CA LYS A 199 -2.63 43.82 13.57
C LYS A 199 -1.56 42.79 13.23
N GLU A 200 -0.51 42.67 14.05
CA GLU A 200 0.53 41.64 13.88
C GLU A 200 -0.07 40.22 14.00
N ASN A 201 -0.99 40.01 14.94
CA ASN A 201 -1.73 38.75 15.06
C ASN A 201 -2.57 38.45 13.80
N ILE A 202 -3.22 39.46 13.23
CA ILE A 202 -3.96 39.33 11.96
C ILE A 202 -3.02 38.99 10.79
N GLU A 203 -1.87 39.68 10.67
CA GLU A 203 -0.88 39.41 9.62
C GLU A 203 -0.36 37.96 9.66
N LYS A 204 -0.13 37.43 10.86
CA LYS A 204 0.26 36.02 11.02
C LYS A 204 -0.82 35.05 10.49
N ASN A 205 -2.09 35.33 10.75
CA ASN A 205 -3.20 34.52 10.23
C ASN A 205 -3.28 34.59 8.69
N ILE A 206 -3.01 35.74 8.08
CA ILE A 206 -2.95 35.87 6.60
C ILE A 206 -1.87 34.93 6.03
N SER A 207 -0.67 34.91 6.62
CA SER A 207 0.39 34.01 6.18
C SER A 207 0.04 32.53 6.34
N GLU A 208 -0.72 32.15 7.39
CA GLU A 208 -1.24 30.78 7.53
C GLU A 208 -2.23 30.43 6.41
N ILE A 209 -3.13 31.34 6.03
CA ILE A 209 -4.09 31.12 4.94
C ILE A 209 -3.39 31.05 3.57
N GLU A 210 -2.36 31.86 3.33
CA GLU A 210 -1.57 31.79 2.10
C GLU A 210 -0.85 30.44 1.94
N MET A 211 -0.46 29.81 3.05
CA MET A 211 0.10 28.45 3.04
C MET A 211 -0.94 27.42 2.56
N GLU A 212 -2.24 27.61 2.80
CA GLU A 212 -3.29 26.71 2.31
C GLU A 212 -3.44 26.76 0.80
N ARG A 213 -3.22 27.92 0.18
CA ARG A 213 -3.18 28.03 -1.29
C ARG A 213 -2.08 27.14 -1.88
N ASN A 214 -0.92 27.08 -1.23
CA ASN A 214 0.16 26.18 -1.65
C ASN A 214 -0.22 24.71 -1.49
N ILE A 215 -0.89 24.34 -0.40
CA ILE A 215 -1.39 22.97 -0.18
C ILE A 215 -2.43 22.59 -1.24
N ALA A 216 -3.34 23.50 -1.59
CA ALA A 216 -4.32 23.28 -2.64
C ALA A 216 -3.64 23.00 -3.99
N LEU A 217 -2.60 23.75 -4.34
CA LEU A 217 -1.79 23.52 -5.54
C LEU A 217 -1.09 22.15 -5.52
N THR A 218 -0.47 21.77 -4.40
CA THR A 218 0.15 20.44 -4.24
C THR A 218 -0.89 19.33 -4.42
N ASN A 219 -2.05 19.44 -3.80
CA ASN A 219 -3.11 18.44 -3.90
C ASN A 219 -3.67 18.31 -5.33
N VAL A 220 -3.78 19.41 -6.07
CA VAL A 220 -4.16 19.37 -7.49
C VAL A 220 -3.09 18.68 -8.33
N SER A 221 -1.82 19.01 -8.12
CA SER A 221 -0.71 18.33 -8.77
C SER A 221 -0.76 16.82 -8.53
N ASP A 222 -0.96 16.39 -7.29
CA ASP A 222 -1.07 14.98 -6.92
C ASP A 222 -2.28 14.30 -7.57
N ASN A 223 -3.44 14.97 -7.60
CA ASN A 223 -4.63 14.46 -8.26
C ASN A 223 -4.43 14.32 -9.78
N LEU A 224 -3.75 15.27 -10.42
CA LEU A 224 -3.40 15.18 -11.84
C LEU A 224 -2.38 14.06 -12.10
N THR A 225 -1.38 13.87 -11.24
CA THR A 225 -0.45 12.75 -11.34
C THR A 225 -1.16 11.39 -11.17
N LYS A 226 -2.12 11.30 -10.26
CA LYS A 226 -2.97 10.10 -10.09
C LYS A 226 -3.81 9.85 -11.34
N LEU A 227 -4.44 10.89 -11.89
CA LEU A 227 -5.24 10.79 -13.11
C LEU A 227 -4.40 10.34 -14.31
N GLU A 228 -3.22 10.93 -14.50
CA GLU A 228 -2.28 10.53 -15.55
C GLU A 228 -1.86 9.06 -15.39
N LYS A 229 -1.53 8.64 -14.15
CA LYS A 229 -1.22 7.24 -13.86
C LYS A 229 -2.39 6.32 -14.19
N GLU A 230 -3.62 6.69 -13.85
CA GLU A 230 -4.81 5.91 -14.19
C GLU A 230 -5.03 5.83 -15.71
N ILE A 231 -4.91 6.95 -16.42
CA ILE A 231 -4.99 6.98 -17.90
C ILE A 231 -3.97 6.02 -18.50
N SER A 232 -2.70 6.12 -18.09
CA SER A 232 -1.63 5.27 -18.61
C SER A 232 -1.80 3.79 -18.25
N LEU A 233 -2.39 3.49 -17.08
CA LEU A 233 -2.73 2.10 -16.71
C LEU A 233 -3.83 1.52 -17.60
N ASN A 234 -4.74 2.35 -18.10
CA ASN A 234 -5.82 1.92 -19.00
C ASN A 234 -5.41 1.95 -20.50
N ASP A 235 -4.32 2.63 -20.86
CA ASP A 235 -3.84 2.74 -22.24
C ASP A 235 -3.23 1.43 -22.77
N PHE A 236 -4.04 0.68 -23.51
CA PHE A 236 -3.66 -0.58 -24.13
C PHE A 236 -2.84 -0.42 -25.43
N ASN A 237 -2.67 0.79 -25.99
CA ASN A 237 -1.83 0.98 -27.18
C ASN A 237 -0.33 1.05 -26.83
N ASN A 238 0.00 1.27 -25.55
CA ASN A 238 1.37 1.34 -25.06
C ASN A 238 1.95 -0.03 -24.62
N ILE A 239 1.33 -1.14 -25.05
CA ILE A 239 1.64 -2.51 -24.58
C ILE A 239 3.08 -2.99 -24.94
N ASN A 240 3.76 -2.39 -25.93
CA ASN A 240 5.03 -2.88 -26.48
C ASN A 240 6.23 -1.90 -26.46
N SER A 241 6.15 -0.78 -25.74
CA SER A 241 7.33 0.09 -25.60
C SER A 241 8.32 -0.52 -24.62
N SER A 242 9.53 -0.87 -25.10
CA SER A 242 10.61 -1.45 -24.30
C SER A 242 11.11 -0.57 -23.15
N ASN A 243 10.60 0.66 -23.04
CA ASN A 243 10.93 1.64 -22.00
C ASN A 243 9.71 2.10 -21.16
N SER A 244 8.53 1.50 -21.34
CA SER A 244 7.32 1.91 -20.59
C SER A 244 7.09 1.05 -19.35
N THR A 245 7.30 1.67 -18.18
CA THR A 245 6.92 1.18 -16.85
C THR A 245 5.40 1.16 -16.63
N GLN A 246 4.57 1.29 -17.67
CA GLN A 246 3.13 1.51 -17.56
C GLN A 246 2.38 0.62 -18.54
N ASN A 247 1.73 -0.40 -17.97
CA ASN A 247 1.02 -1.41 -18.71
C ASN A 247 -0.15 -1.95 -17.87
N MET A 248 -1.21 -2.46 -18.51
CA MET A 248 -2.45 -2.91 -17.84
C MET A 248 -2.21 -4.00 -16.79
N ASN A 249 -1.17 -4.82 -16.97
CA ASN A 249 -0.80 -5.83 -15.98
C ASN A 249 -0.31 -5.24 -14.65
N LEU A 250 -0.03 -3.93 -14.57
CA LEU A 250 0.33 -3.29 -13.30
C LEU A 250 -0.84 -3.29 -12.31
N TYR A 251 -2.10 -3.31 -12.78
CA TYR A 251 -3.25 -3.52 -11.92
C TYR A 251 -3.18 -4.83 -11.11
N ILE A 252 -2.50 -5.85 -11.63
CA ILE A 252 -2.27 -7.11 -10.89
C ILE A 252 -1.46 -6.81 -9.62
N PHE A 253 -0.40 -6.01 -9.73
CA PHE A 253 0.49 -5.72 -8.60
C PHE A 253 -0.11 -4.66 -7.66
N LEU A 254 -0.88 -3.70 -8.19
CA LEU A 254 -1.61 -2.74 -7.36
C LEU A 254 -2.67 -3.45 -6.49
N ASP A 255 -3.42 -4.40 -7.06
CA ASP A 255 -4.51 -5.07 -6.34
C ASP A 255 -4.01 -6.26 -5.51
N LYS A 256 -3.03 -7.03 -6.02
CA LYS A 256 -2.62 -8.34 -5.47
C LYS A 256 -1.13 -8.44 -5.14
N GLY A 257 -0.34 -7.39 -5.34
CA GLY A 257 1.13 -7.48 -5.27
C GLY A 257 1.68 -7.91 -3.92
N LYS A 258 1.10 -7.44 -2.81
CA LYS A 258 1.52 -7.86 -1.45
C LYS A 258 1.18 -9.31 -1.14
N ASP A 259 -0.05 -9.74 -1.48
CA ASP A 259 -0.49 -11.13 -1.34
C ASP A 259 0.39 -12.05 -2.20
N LEU A 260 0.73 -11.60 -3.40
CA LEU A 260 1.58 -12.30 -4.35
C LEU A 260 3.01 -12.45 -3.83
N GLU A 261 3.61 -11.35 -3.38
CA GLU A 261 4.95 -11.32 -2.77
C GLU A 261 5.03 -12.31 -1.60
N THR A 262 4.11 -12.20 -0.64
CA THR A 262 4.08 -13.04 0.56
C THR A 262 3.90 -14.51 0.19
N SER A 263 2.88 -14.82 -0.64
CA SER A 263 2.56 -16.20 -1.03
C SER A 263 3.68 -16.85 -1.84
N LEU A 264 4.27 -16.13 -2.79
CA LEU A 264 5.38 -16.65 -3.59
C LEU A 264 6.65 -16.80 -2.76
N ASN A 265 6.97 -15.86 -1.85
CA ASN A 265 8.10 -16.02 -0.95
C ASN A 265 7.97 -17.31 -0.14
N THR A 266 6.83 -17.51 0.54
CA THR A 266 6.56 -18.72 1.32
C THR A 266 6.66 -20.00 0.49
N ALA A 267 6.06 -20.01 -0.71
CA ALA A 267 6.07 -21.18 -1.57
C ALA A 267 7.47 -21.49 -2.13
N LEU A 268 8.23 -20.46 -2.55
CA LEU A 268 9.60 -20.59 -3.06
C LEU A 268 10.57 -21.06 -1.98
N LYS A 269 10.49 -20.51 -0.76
CA LYS A 269 11.32 -20.93 0.38
C LYS A 269 11.00 -22.37 0.80
N SER A 270 9.72 -22.75 0.76
CA SER A 270 9.30 -24.13 1.00
C SER A 270 9.82 -25.08 -0.08
N ALA A 271 9.77 -24.69 -1.36
CA ALA A 271 10.36 -25.46 -2.46
C ALA A 271 11.88 -25.60 -2.31
N ALA A 272 12.58 -24.54 -1.87
CA ALA A 272 14.00 -24.57 -1.57
C ALA A 272 14.33 -25.54 -0.43
N LEU A 273 13.55 -25.53 0.66
CA LEU A 273 13.69 -26.51 1.74
C LEU A 273 13.47 -27.94 1.26
N ILE A 274 12.42 -28.19 0.47
CA ILE A 274 12.13 -29.51 -0.13
C ILE A 274 13.32 -29.97 -0.98
N LYS A 275 13.92 -29.06 -1.76
CA LYS A 275 15.12 -29.32 -2.56
C LYS A 275 16.31 -29.68 -1.66
N GLU A 276 16.57 -28.91 -0.60
CA GLU A 276 17.67 -29.18 0.34
C GLU A 276 17.56 -30.58 0.96
N ILE A 277 16.34 -30.97 1.38
CA ILE A 277 16.07 -32.30 1.97
C ILE A 277 16.23 -33.41 0.93
N LYS A 278 15.76 -33.18 -0.31
CA LYS A 278 15.91 -34.13 -1.41
C LYS A 278 17.37 -34.38 -1.77
N ASP A 279 18.18 -33.33 -1.78
CA ASP A 279 19.59 -33.37 -2.20
C ASP A 279 20.50 -33.99 -1.14
N LEU A 280 19.98 -34.32 0.05
CA LEU A 280 20.69 -35.10 1.05
C LEU A 280 21.07 -36.47 0.50
N ASN A 281 22.24 -36.99 0.92
CA ASN A 281 22.65 -38.37 0.61
C ASN A 281 21.88 -39.41 1.46
N MET A 282 20.56 -39.25 1.53
CA MET A 282 19.64 -40.07 2.30
C MET A 282 18.42 -40.41 1.46
N ARG A 283 17.81 -41.58 1.70
CA ARG A 283 16.60 -41.98 0.97
C ARG A 283 15.35 -41.66 1.78
N ILE A 284 14.97 -40.39 1.82
CA ILE A 284 13.70 -39.94 2.39
C ILE A 284 12.65 -40.02 1.28
N SER A 285 11.51 -40.65 1.52
CA SER A 285 10.44 -40.81 0.52
C SER A 285 9.40 -39.71 0.60
N ASP A 286 8.97 -39.36 1.81
CA ASP A 286 7.99 -38.32 2.08
C ASP A 286 8.27 -37.64 3.43
N ILE A 287 7.77 -36.42 3.55
CA ILE A 287 7.89 -35.56 4.73
C ILE A 287 6.59 -34.78 4.97
N ASN A 288 6.24 -34.61 6.23
CA ASN A 288 5.17 -33.75 6.71
C ASN A 288 5.72 -32.86 7.84
N ILE A 289 5.62 -31.55 7.67
CA ILE A 289 6.12 -30.54 8.61
C ILE A 289 4.94 -29.80 9.23
N ASN A 290 4.95 -29.70 10.57
CA ASN A 290 3.97 -28.98 11.37
C ASN A 290 2.53 -29.32 11.01
N ASP A 291 2.24 -30.61 10.97
CA ASP A 291 0.91 -31.18 10.70
C ASP A 291 0.27 -30.64 9.41
N GLY A 292 1.00 -30.79 8.30
CA GLY A 292 0.50 -30.52 6.95
C GLY A 292 0.75 -29.11 6.44
N LYS A 293 1.46 -28.25 7.19
CA LYS A 293 1.88 -26.94 6.67
C LYS A 293 2.81 -27.05 5.47
N ILE A 294 3.71 -28.02 5.48
CA ILE A 294 4.47 -28.44 4.29
C ILE A 294 4.39 -29.96 4.20
N ILE A 295 3.95 -30.46 3.06
CA ILE A 295 3.96 -31.89 2.73
C ILE A 295 4.79 -32.05 1.46
N ALA A 296 5.72 -32.99 1.43
CA ALA A 296 6.38 -33.39 0.19
C ALA A 296 6.50 -34.91 0.08
N ARG A 297 6.36 -35.43 -1.14
CA ARG A 297 6.36 -36.87 -1.45
C ARG A 297 7.21 -37.14 -2.69
N GLY A 298 7.68 -38.38 -2.83
CA GLY A 298 8.49 -38.81 -3.97
C GLY A 298 9.94 -38.29 -3.92
N LEU A 299 10.41 -37.89 -2.73
CA LEU A 299 11.75 -37.33 -2.53
C LEU A 299 12.86 -38.32 -2.88
N ASN A 300 12.61 -39.62 -2.69
CA ASN A 300 13.53 -40.73 -2.98
C ASN A 300 13.62 -41.13 -4.48
N GLY A 301 12.85 -40.47 -5.35
CA GLY A 301 12.81 -40.72 -6.80
C GLY A 301 13.51 -39.66 -7.64
N SER A 302 13.34 -39.72 -8.96
CA SER A 302 13.73 -38.63 -9.87
C SER A 302 13.03 -37.33 -9.47
N ASN A 303 13.61 -36.17 -9.83
CA ASN A 303 13.02 -34.89 -9.44
C ASN A 303 11.58 -34.73 -9.96
N THR A 304 11.29 -35.24 -11.15
CA THR A 304 9.95 -35.26 -11.76
C THR A 304 8.87 -36.01 -10.98
N LYS A 305 9.25 -36.84 -9.99
CA LYS A 305 8.31 -37.55 -9.11
C LYS A 305 7.99 -36.78 -7.84
N VAL A 306 8.69 -35.67 -7.58
CA VAL A 306 8.49 -34.88 -6.37
C VAL A 306 7.18 -34.12 -6.49
N THR A 307 6.35 -34.26 -5.48
CA THR A 307 5.12 -33.47 -5.30
C THR A 307 5.16 -32.84 -3.93
N GLY A 308 4.64 -31.63 -3.80
CA GLY A 308 4.52 -30.94 -2.54
C GLY A 308 3.26 -30.11 -2.44
N GLU A 309 2.85 -29.85 -1.21
CA GLU A 309 1.73 -28.99 -0.85
C GLU A 309 2.19 -28.09 0.30
N VAL A 310 1.95 -26.79 0.15
CA VAL A 310 2.32 -25.78 1.15
C VAL A 310 1.06 -25.02 1.52
N LEU A 311 0.74 -25.00 2.81
CA LEU A 311 -0.33 -24.17 3.35
C LEU A 311 0.16 -22.74 3.46
N LEU A 312 -0.54 -21.83 2.80
CA LEU A 312 -0.30 -20.40 2.80
C LEU A 312 -1.28 -19.69 3.74
N GLU A 313 -1.14 -18.38 3.87
CA GLU A 313 -2.08 -17.56 4.62
C GLU A 313 -3.52 -17.70 4.09
N ASN A 314 -4.50 -17.48 4.96
CA ASN A 314 -5.93 -17.59 4.65
C ASN A 314 -6.35 -18.97 4.13
N SER A 315 -5.65 -20.03 4.56
CA SER A 315 -5.90 -21.43 4.17
C SER A 315 -5.73 -21.74 2.68
N ALA A 316 -5.10 -20.84 1.93
CA ALA A 316 -4.78 -21.10 0.53
C ALA A 316 -3.64 -22.12 0.41
N LYS A 317 -3.52 -22.78 -0.74
CA LYS A 317 -2.51 -23.84 -0.95
C LYS A 317 -1.69 -23.57 -2.20
N ALA A 318 -0.37 -23.74 -2.09
CA ALA A 318 0.52 -23.84 -3.24
C ALA A 318 0.89 -25.30 -3.48
N LEU A 319 0.82 -25.72 -4.74
CA LEU A 319 1.22 -27.05 -5.19
C LEU A 319 2.61 -26.97 -5.81
N ILE A 320 3.51 -27.82 -5.37
CA ILE A 320 4.88 -27.93 -5.87
C ILE A 320 5.01 -29.22 -6.68
N LYS A 321 5.54 -29.12 -7.89
CA LYS A 321 5.84 -30.26 -8.76
C LYS A 321 7.28 -30.20 -9.21
N GLY A 322 8.05 -31.25 -8.95
CA GLY A 322 9.41 -31.30 -9.45
C GLY A 322 9.47 -31.42 -10.97
N GLN A 323 10.45 -30.77 -11.57
CA GLN A 323 10.73 -30.74 -13.00
C GLN A 323 12.19 -31.16 -13.24
N ASN A 324 12.60 -31.43 -14.49
CA ASN A 324 13.99 -31.85 -14.75
C ASN A 324 15.03 -30.86 -14.20
N ASN A 325 14.74 -29.55 -14.28
CA ASN A 325 15.70 -28.49 -13.93
C ASN A 325 15.24 -27.59 -12.75
N GLY A 326 14.28 -28.05 -11.93
CA GLY A 326 13.76 -27.22 -10.84
C GLY A 326 12.41 -27.67 -10.33
N TYR A 327 11.58 -26.72 -9.92
CA TYR A 327 10.24 -26.93 -9.38
C TYR A 327 9.24 -25.99 -10.05
N GLU A 328 8.08 -26.52 -10.42
CA GLU A 328 6.92 -25.75 -10.80
C GLU A 328 6.03 -25.56 -9.55
N ILE A 329 5.66 -24.33 -9.27
CA ILE A 329 4.83 -23.93 -8.14
C ILE A 329 3.55 -23.35 -8.72
N ILE A 330 2.42 -23.92 -8.36
CA ILE A 330 1.10 -23.48 -8.81
C ILE A 330 0.34 -22.97 -7.60
N TYR A 331 -0.17 -21.75 -7.69
CA TYR A 331 -1.00 -21.15 -6.67
C TYR A 331 -2.27 -20.62 -7.32
N ASN A 332 -3.42 -21.06 -6.82
CA ASN A 332 -4.73 -20.62 -7.29
C ASN A 332 -5.54 -20.17 -6.09
N LYS A 333 -6.06 -18.95 -6.13
CA LYS A 333 -6.92 -18.39 -5.09
C LYS A 333 -7.91 -17.41 -5.71
N ASP A 334 -9.20 -17.64 -5.48
CA ASP A 334 -10.28 -16.78 -5.93
C ASP A 334 -10.18 -16.43 -7.43
N ASN A 335 -9.97 -15.15 -7.75
CA ASN A 335 -9.84 -14.61 -9.11
C ASN A 335 -8.39 -14.50 -9.58
N PHE A 336 -7.47 -15.23 -8.94
CA PHE A 336 -6.03 -15.08 -9.13
C PHE A 336 -5.35 -16.44 -9.27
N THR A 337 -4.44 -16.54 -10.24
CA THR A 337 -3.59 -17.72 -10.41
C THR A 337 -2.15 -17.30 -10.70
N SER A 338 -1.18 -18.02 -10.13
CA SER A 338 0.22 -17.92 -10.53
C SER A 338 0.82 -19.30 -10.77
N LYS A 339 1.68 -19.35 -11.79
CA LYS A 339 2.46 -20.52 -12.17
C LYS A 339 3.92 -20.13 -12.26
N THR A 340 4.70 -20.54 -11.27
CA THR A 340 6.09 -20.14 -11.10
C THR A 340 7.04 -21.31 -11.33
N LEU A 341 8.01 -21.14 -12.23
CA LEU A 341 9.15 -22.03 -12.37
C LEU A 341 10.31 -21.52 -11.50
N PHE A 342 10.74 -22.34 -10.55
CA PHE A 342 11.91 -22.12 -9.71
C PHE A 342 13.06 -23.03 -10.14
N ALA A 343 14.09 -22.45 -10.75
CA ALA A 343 15.29 -23.12 -11.22
C ALA A 343 16.55 -22.39 -10.72
N ALA A 344 17.71 -23.05 -10.82
CA ALA A 344 18.97 -22.61 -10.20
C ALA A 344 19.35 -21.13 -10.48
N ASN A 345 19.13 -20.64 -11.71
CA ASN A 345 19.48 -19.27 -12.11
C ASN A 345 18.29 -18.47 -12.65
N LYS A 346 17.07 -19.04 -12.55
CA LYS A 346 15.87 -18.46 -13.13
C LYS A 346 14.65 -18.65 -12.24
N ILE A 347 13.94 -17.56 -11.98
CA ILE A 347 12.56 -17.58 -11.49
C ILE A 347 11.70 -16.95 -12.57
N SER A 348 10.71 -17.68 -13.08
CA SER A 348 9.74 -17.14 -14.03
C SER A 348 8.34 -17.42 -13.50
N SER A 349 7.47 -16.43 -13.48
CA SER A 349 6.11 -16.57 -12.99
C SER A 349 5.12 -15.99 -13.98
N ILE A 350 4.24 -16.85 -14.50
CA ILE A 350 3.05 -16.41 -15.24
C ILE A 350 1.96 -16.17 -14.21
N ILE A 351 1.35 -15.00 -14.28
CA ILE A 351 0.34 -14.54 -13.34
C ILE A 351 -0.88 -14.13 -14.13
N GLU A 352 -2.04 -14.61 -13.72
CA GLU A 352 -3.33 -14.23 -14.29
C GLU A 352 -4.26 -13.74 -13.18
N TYR A 353 -4.99 -12.67 -13.47
CA TYR A 353 -5.90 -12.03 -12.53
C TYR A 353 -7.17 -11.58 -13.25
N ALA A 354 -8.32 -12.07 -12.79
CA ALA A 354 -9.62 -11.61 -13.23
C ALA A 354 -10.02 -10.37 -12.42
N LYS A 355 -9.76 -9.20 -13.01
CA LYS A 355 -10.07 -7.90 -12.40
C LYS A 355 -11.53 -7.57 -12.62
N ASN A 356 -12.24 -7.39 -11.50
CA ASN A 356 -13.55 -6.76 -11.50
C ASN A 356 -13.37 -5.24 -11.56
N ASP A 357 -14.37 -4.53 -12.07
CA ASP A 357 -14.47 -3.06 -11.99
C ASP A 357 -13.43 -2.28 -12.81
N LEU A 358 -12.65 -2.95 -13.67
CA LEU A 358 -11.84 -2.24 -14.67
C LEU A 358 -12.75 -1.57 -15.71
N LEU A 359 -13.78 -2.29 -16.14
CA LEU A 359 -14.84 -1.86 -17.04
C LEU A 359 -16.18 -2.17 -16.37
N GLU A 360 -17.13 -1.24 -16.46
CA GLU A 360 -18.43 -1.38 -15.81
C GLU A 360 -19.16 -2.65 -16.27
N GLY A 361 -19.59 -3.47 -15.30
CA GLY A 361 -20.31 -4.73 -15.56
C GLY A 361 -19.47 -5.85 -16.20
N LYS A 362 -18.15 -5.70 -16.33
CA LYS A 362 -17.28 -6.70 -16.97
C LYS A 362 -16.10 -7.13 -16.09
N VAL A 363 -15.72 -8.40 -16.24
CA VAL A 363 -14.50 -8.96 -15.66
C VAL A 363 -13.45 -9.03 -16.76
N VAL A 364 -12.32 -8.34 -16.56
CA VAL A 364 -11.22 -8.33 -17.52
C VAL A 364 -10.09 -9.22 -17.02
N LYS A 365 -9.63 -10.15 -17.86
CA LYS A 365 -8.52 -11.04 -17.53
C LYS A 365 -7.18 -10.37 -17.84
N LEU A 366 -6.46 -9.99 -16.81
CA LEU A 366 -5.10 -9.45 -16.90
C LEU A 366 -4.08 -10.57 -16.78
N ALA A 367 -2.98 -10.49 -17.53
CA ALA A 367 -1.91 -11.47 -17.49
C ALA A 367 -0.52 -10.83 -17.53
N SER A 368 0.41 -11.40 -16.78
CA SER A 368 1.79 -10.94 -16.68
C SER A 368 2.76 -12.11 -16.61
N GLU A 369 3.95 -11.93 -17.18
CA GLU A 369 5.09 -12.81 -16.95
C GLU A 369 6.21 -12.03 -16.26
N LEU A 370 6.54 -12.45 -15.04
CA LEU A 370 7.72 -11.98 -14.33
C LEU A 370 8.88 -12.93 -14.60
N VAL A 371 10.04 -12.40 -14.98
CA VAL A 371 11.24 -13.20 -15.22
C VAL A 371 12.42 -12.57 -14.50
N LEU A 372 13.01 -13.29 -13.55
CA LEU A 372 14.34 -13.03 -13.02
C LEU A 372 15.30 -14.09 -13.54
N GLU A 373 16.24 -13.68 -14.38
CA GLU A 373 17.26 -14.56 -14.95
C GLU A 373 18.61 -13.84 -14.92
N ASN A 374 19.60 -14.45 -14.27
CA ASN A 374 20.94 -13.86 -14.10
C ASN A 374 20.89 -12.42 -13.56
N ASN A 375 20.11 -12.18 -12.50
CA ASN A 375 19.85 -10.87 -11.88
C ASN A 375 19.14 -9.82 -12.75
N ASN A 376 18.73 -10.17 -13.97
CA ASN A 376 17.92 -9.30 -14.81
C ASN A 376 16.44 -9.59 -14.56
N PHE A 377 15.71 -8.60 -14.05
CA PHE A 377 14.27 -8.69 -13.84
C PHE A 377 13.51 -8.07 -15.02
N LYS A 378 12.51 -8.78 -15.53
CA LYS A 378 11.58 -8.33 -16.55
C LYS A 378 10.15 -8.54 -16.07
N ASN A 379 9.30 -7.57 -16.36
CA ASN A 379 7.85 -7.67 -16.19
C ASN A 379 7.23 -7.49 -17.59
N LEU A 380 6.71 -8.58 -18.15
CA LEU A 380 6.10 -8.62 -19.47
C LEU A 380 4.59 -8.68 -19.33
N ASN A 381 3.86 -7.93 -20.15
CA ASN A 381 2.40 -8.03 -20.23
C ASN A 381 2.00 -9.08 -21.26
N HIS A 382 1.06 -9.94 -20.88
CA HIS A 382 0.43 -10.94 -21.74
C HIS A 382 -1.10 -10.81 -21.78
N THR A 383 -1.63 -9.68 -21.31
CA THR A 383 -3.06 -9.37 -21.33
C THR A 383 -3.54 -9.31 -22.79
N VAL A 384 -4.58 -10.06 -23.10
CA VAL A 384 -5.23 -10.08 -24.41
C VAL A 384 -6.64 -9.56 -24.24
N LEU A 385 -6.95 -8.45 -24.92
CA LEU A 385 -8.27 -7.81 -24.89
C LEU A 385 -9.08 -8.16 -26.15
N THR A 386 -10.37 -8.35 -25.95
CA THR A 386 -11.37 -8.37 -27.03
C THR A 386 -11.53 -6.97 -27.64
N ASP A 387 -12.06 -6.89 -28.85
CA ASP A 387 -12.28 -5.59 -29.50
C ASP A 387 -13.31 -4.73 -28.77
N GLU A 388 -14.31 -5.37 -28.15
CA GLU A 388 -15.28 -4.68 -27.28
C GLU A 388 -14.61 -4.06 -26.04
N GLU A 389 -13.75 -4.81 -25.34
CA GLU A 389 -13.00 -4.30 -24.19
C GLU A 389 -12.08 -3.14 -24.57
N LYS A 390 -11.44 -3.20 -25.75
CA LYS A 390 -10.65 -2.07 -26.28
C LYS A 390 -11.50 -0.83 -26.50
N THR A 391 -12.66 -0.96 -27.14
CA THR A 391 -13.58 0.17 -27.36
C THR A 391 -14.03 0.79 -26.03
N LEU A 392 -14.40 -0.03 -25.04
CA LEU A 392 -14.82 0.45 -23.72
C LEU A 392 -13.65 1.12 -22.95
N LEU A 393 -12.43 0.59 -23.04
CA LEU A 393 -11.25 1.22 -22.46
C LEU A 393 -10.94 2.56 -23.12
N THR A 394 -11.06 2.68 -24.44
CA THR A 394 -10.90 3.97 -25.15
C THR A 394 -11.91 4.99 -24.65
N GLN A 395 -13.19 4.61 -24.54
CA GLN A 395 -14.24 5.48 -23.99
C GLN A 395 -13.95 5.90 -22.55
N LYS A 396 -13.47 4.95 -21.72
CA LYS A 396 -13.05 5.24 -20.34
C LYS A 396 -11.89 6.24 -20.29
N ILE A 397 -10.85 6.07 -21.12
CA ILE A 397 -9.71 7.00 -21.21
C ILE A 397 -10.18 8.40 -21.64
N GLU A 398 -11.07 8.49 -22.63
CA GLU A 398 -11.63 9.77 -23.06
C GLU A 398 -12.42 10.44 -21.95
N ASN A 399 -13.21 9.68 -21.19
CA ASN A 399 -13.94 10.18 -20.03
C ASN A 399 -12.97 10.68 -18.93
N LEU A 400 -11.92 9.92 -18.61
CA LEU A 400 -10.88 10.33 -17.66
C LEU A 400 -10.20 11.63 -18.10
N ARG A 401 -9.82 11.75 -19.38
CA ARG A 401 -9.18 12.94 -19.94
C ARG A 401 -10.08 14.17 -19.95
N ASN A 402 -11.35 13.99 -20.28
CA ASN A 402 -12.26 15.11 -20.51
C ASN A 402 -13.05 15.47 -19.26
N ASN A 403 -13.64 14.50 -18.56
CA ASN A 403 -14.54 14.78 -17.44
C ASN A 403 -13.77 14.88 -16.11
N ASN A 404 -12.92 13.90 -15.77
CA ASN A 404 -12.23 13.91 -14.49
C ASN A 404 -11.22 15.07 -14.39
N TYR A 405 -10.51 15.38 -15.48
CA TYR A 405 -9.64 16.57 -15.51
C TYR A 405 -10.42 17.85 -15.22
N GLN A 406 -11.57 18.05 -15.86
CA GLN A 406 -12.40 19.24 -15.66
C GLN A 406 -12.97 19.29 -14.23
N GLN A 407 -13.32 18.15 -13.64
CA GLN A 407 -13.73 18.09 -12.23
C GLN A 407 -12.60 18.48 -11.27
N ILE A 408 -11.36 18.03 -11.51
CA ILE A 408 -10.18 18.42 -10.72
C ILE A 408 -9.97 19.94 -10.81
N MET A 409 -10.05 20.51 -12.01
CA MET A 409 -9.86 21.94 -12.23
C MET A 409 -10.99 22.78 -11.62
N ALA A 410 -12.25 22.38 -11.79
CA ALA A 410 -13.38 23.07 -11.19
C ALA A 410 -13.30 23.06 -9.66
N LYS A 411 -12.88 21.94 -9.06
CA LYS A 411 -12.69 21.84 -7.61
C LYS A 411 -11.55 22.74 -7.11
N TYR A 412 -10.46 22.84 -7.86
CA TYR A 412 -9.37 23.77 -7.57
C TYR A 412 -9.83 25.23 -7.61
N GLU A 413 -10.59 25.62 -8.64
CA GLU A 413 -11.14 26.97 -8.76
C GLU A 413 -12.07 27.31 -7.59
N GLU A 414 -12.93 26.37 -7.19
CA GLU A 414 -13.80 26.51 -6.02
C GLU A 414 -12.99 26.69 -4.74
N ASP A 415 -11.98 25.84 -4.52
CA ASP A 415 -11.11 25.93 -3.33
C ASP A 415 -10.33 27.24 -3.29
N ASN A 416 -9.78 27.69 -4.42
CA ASN A 416 -9.06 28.97 -4.48
C ASN A 416 -10.00 30.15 -4.19
N LYS A 417 -11.24 30.12 -4.68
CA LYS A 417 -12.24 31.15 -4.37
C LYS A 417 -12.62 31.19 -2.89
N ASN A 418 -12.72 30.02 -2.25
CA ASN A 418 -12.97 29.93 -0.81
C ASN A 418 -11.78 30.52 -0.02
N ILE A 419 -10.54 30.19 -0.40
CA ILE A 419 -9.33 30.76 0.20
C ILE A 419 -9.28 32.28 0.02
N GLU A 420 -9.61 32.80 -1.17
CA GLU A 420 -9.68 34.26 -1.43
C GLU A 420 -10.71 34.95 -0.52
N THR A 421 -11.88 34.33 -0.35
CA THR A 421 -12.92 34.85 0.55
C THR A 421 -12.44 34.92 2.01
N LEU A 422 -11.66 33.93 2.46
CA LEU A 422 -11.06 33.91 3.79
C LEU A 422 -10.00 35.01 3.94
N ILE A 423 -9.13 35.17 2.95
CA ILE A 423 -8.11 36.23 2.91
C ILE A 423 -8.78 37.62 2.98
N ASP A 424 -9.78 37.87 2.14
CA ASP A 424 -10.53 39.14 2.11
C ASP A 424 -11.19 39.44 3.46
N SER A 425 -11.77 38.42 4.11
CA SER A 425 -12.38 38.55 5.43
C SER A 425 -11.38 38.99 6.49
N VAL A 426 -10.15 38.45 6.45
CA VAL A 426 -9.08 38.82 7.38
C VAL A 426 -8.54 40.23 7.09
N TYR A 427 -8.35 40.58 5.81
CA TYR A 427 -7.96 41.94 5.42
C TYR A 427 -8.98 43.00 5.81
N ALA A 428 -10.28 42.67 5.79
CA ALA A 428 -11.33 43.57 6.27
C ALA A 428 -11.15 43.91 7.75
N GLN A 429 -10.78 42.94 8.60
CA GLN A 429 -10.50 43.19 10.03
C GLN A 429 -9.26 44.07 10.22
N LYS A 430 -8.19 43.83 9.45
CA LYS A 430 -7.00 44.71 9.46
C LYS A 430 -7.37 46.15 9.12
N THR A 431 -8.17 46.33 8.07
CA THR A 431 -8.64 47.65 7.60
C THR A 431 -9.46 48.38 8.66
N LYS A 432 -10.31 47.66 9.43
CA LYS A 432 -11.03 48.24 10.58
C LYS A 432 -10.05 48.80 11.63
N LEU A 433 -8.99 48.05 11.96
CA LEU A 433 -7.97 48.49 12.92
C LEU A 433 -7.12 49.66 12.39
N ASP A 434 -6.79 49.68 11.10
CA ASP A 434 -6.10 50.80 10.44
C ASP A 434 -6.93 52.09 10.53
N LYS A 435 -8.22 52.00 10.21
CA LYS A 435 -9.15 53.13 10.34
C LYS A 435 -9.26 53.60 11.79
N LEU A 436 -9.45 52.68 12.74
CA LEU A 436 -9.56 53.01 14.17
C LEU A 436 -8.32 53.78 14.66
N GLN A 437 -7.12 53.29 14.32
CA GLN A 437 -5.87 53.95 14.72
C GLN A 437 -5.75 55.36 14.11
N LYS A 438 -6.10 55.51 12.82
CA LYS A 438 -6.11 56.81 12.14
C LYS A 438 -7.09 57.79 12.80
N ASP A 439 -8.30 57.32 13.11
CA ASP A 439 -9.34 58.14 13.75
C ASP A 439 -8.92 58.53 15.18
N LEU A 440 -8.24 57.64 15.91
CA LEU A 440 -7.66 57.95 17.23
C LEU A 440 -6.63 59.09 17.16
N LEU A 441 -5.72 59.05 16.18
CA LEU A 441 -4.68 60.06 15.99
C LEU A 441 -5.21 61.40 15.44
N SER A 442 -6.41 61.42 14.86
CA SER A 442 -7.05 62.64 14.37
C SER A 442 -7.68 63.45 15.51
N LEU A 443 -7.22 64.69 15.71
CA LEU A 443 -7.71 65.58 16.77
C LEU A 443 -9.20 65.96 16.63
N GLY A 444 -9.69 66.10 15.39
CA GLY A 444 -11.06 66.54 15.11
C GLY A 444 -12.06 65.40 14.90
N THR A 445 -11.62 64.14 14.96
CA THR A 445 -12.46 62.99 14.64
C THR A 445 -12.83 62.26 15.92
N ILE A 446 -14.14 62.21 16.20
CA ILE A 446 -14.71 61.41 17.29
C ILE A 446 -14.90 59.98 16.79
N VAL A 447 -14.34 59.02 17.51
CA VAL A 447 -14.49 57.60 17.17
C VAL A 447 -15.88 57.16 17.60
N THR A 448 -16.64 56.58 16.67
CA THR A 448 -17.95 56.00 16.94
C THR A 448 -17.86 54.49 16.85
N PHE A 449 -18.56 53.79 17.75
CA PHE A 449 -18.68 52.33 17.69
C PHE A 449 -19.89 51.99 16.84
N GLU A 450 -19.72 51.03 15.94
CA GLU A 450 -20.87 50.42 15.26
C GLU A 450 -21.73 49.73 16.32
N GLN A 451 -23.01 50.08 16.36
CA GLN A 451 -23.99 49.39 17.18
C GLN A 451 -24.09 47.96 16.65
N PRO A 452 -24.03 46.91 17.50
CA PRO A 452 -24.18 45.55 17.01
C PRO A 452 -25.52 45.46 16.28
N ALA A 453 -25.48 45.10 15.00
CA ALA A 453 -26.69 44.87 14.23
C ALA A 453 -27.52 43.82 15.00
N SER A 454 -28.72 44.19 15.44
CA SER A 454 -29.69 43.20 15.89
C SER A 454 -29.93 42.27 14.70
N ASN A 455 -29.62 40.98 14.87
CA ASN A 455 -30.02 39.94 13.93
C ASN A 455 -31.54 39.89 13.83
N THR A 456 -32.15 40.78 13.05
CA THR A 456 -33.41 40.51 12.39
C THR A 456 -33.07 39.75 11.13
N ALA A 457 -33.31 38.44 11.18
CA ALA A 457 -33.34 37.59 10.01
C ALA A 457 -34.26 38.23 8.95
N SER A 458 -33.65 38.79 7.91
CA SER A 458 -34.32 38.93 6.63
C SER A 458 -34.04 37.64 5.86
N GLU A 459 -35.07 36.82 5.79
CA GLU A 459 -35.20 35.72 4.84
C GLU A 459 -34.75 36.19 3.45
N ASN A 460 -33.65 35.64 2.96
CA ASN A 460 -33.36 35.57 1.53
C ASN A 460 -32.74 34.21 1.23
N ASN A 461 -33.66 33.24 1.10
CA ASN A 461 -33.66 32.09 0.20
C ASN A 461 -32.28 31.65 -0.36
N SER A 462 -31.55 30.87 0.43
CA SER A 462 -30.58 29.91 -0.13
C SER A 462 -31.21 28.53 0.01
N GLN A 463 -31.76 28.04 -1.10
CA GLN A 463 -32.22 26.66 -1.20
C GLN A 463 -31.05 25.74 -0.88
N ASN A 464 -31.27 24.93 0.15
CA ASN A 464 -30.47 23.78 0.50
C ASN A 464 -30.53 22.78 -0.67
N ASN A 465 -29.62 22.91 -1.66
CA ASN A 465 -29.43 21.86 -2.67
C ASN A 465 -28.50 20.80 -2.09
N ASN A 466 -29.05 20.03 -1.15
CA ASN A 466 -28.55 18.70 -0.87
C ASN A 466 -29.06 17.78 -1.99
N SER A 467 -28.42 17.83 -3.17
CA SER A 467 -28.74 16.89 -4.24
C SER A 467 -28.10 15.54 -3.92
N THR A 468 -28.89 14.72 -3.23
CA THR A 468 -28.76 13.27 -3.26
C THR A 468 -28.64 12.83 -4.72
N ILE A 469 -27.52 12.20 -5.06
CA ILE A 469 -27.28 11.59 -6.36
C ILE A 469 -28.36 10.54 -6.58
N ASN A 470 -29.34 10.85 -7.44
CA ASN A 470 -30.29 9.88 -7.94
C ASN A 470 -29.73 9.31 -9.25
N ILE A 471 -29.30 8.05 -9.17
CA ILE A 471 -29.04 7.19 -10.32
C ILE A 471 -30.37 7.00 -11.03
N LEU A 472 -30.51 7.46 -12.27
CA LEU A 472 -31.60 7.02 -13.13
C LEU A 472 -31.14 6.81 -14.58
N ASN A 473 -31.17 5.52 -14.95
CA ASN A 473 -31.35 4.98 -16.29
C ASN A 473 -32.44 5.72 -17.09
N ASN A 474 -32.18 5.97 -18.37
CA ASN A 474 -33.14 5.74 -19.46
C ASN A 474 -32.38 5.80 -20.80
N SER A 475 -32.21 4.69 -21.51
CA SER A 475 -33.15 4.14 -22.51
C SER A 475 -33.56 5.12 -23.60
N ASN A 476 -33.14 4.76 -24.81
CA ASN A 476 -33.53 5.26 -26.13
C ASN A 476 -35.00 5.71 -26.24
N ASN A 477 -35.20 6.80 -26.98
CA ASN A 477 -36.09 6.79 -28.15
C ASN A 477 -35.81 8.00 -29.06
N ASN A 478 -35.50 7.70 -30.33
CA ASN A 478 -35.57 8.63 -31.45
C ASN A 478 -37.06 8.91 -31.79
N PRO A 479 -37.40 10.03 -32.44
CA PRO A 479 -37.55 9.94 -33.90
C PRO A 479 -37.07 11.15 -34.71
N ASP A 480 -36.69 10.84 -35.94
CA ASP A 480 -36.39 11.72 -37.08
C ASP A 480 -37.42 12.83 -37.32
N ASN A 481 -37.01 14.03 -37.78
CA ASN A 481 -36.88 14.37 -39.21
C ASN A 481 -36.67 15.87 -39.50
N ASN A 482 -36.04 16.14 -40.65
CA ASN A 482 -36.04 17.34 -41.52
C ASN A 482 -34.99 18.48 -41.37
N LYS A 483 -33.96 18.38 -42.23
CA LYS A 483 -33.53 19.31 -43.31
C LYS A 483 -33.69 20.84 -43.10
N ASN A 484 -32.58 21.60 -43.11
CA ASN A 484 -32.01 22.24 -44.31
C ASN A 484 -30.76 23.11 -44.03
N GLN A 485 -29.88 23.13 -45.03
CA GLN A 485 -28.80 24.06 -45.46
C GLN A 485 -28.76 25.48 -44.80
N ASN A 486 -27.63 26.17 -44.58
CA ASN A 486 -26.52 26.40 -45.52
C ASN A 486 -25.25 26.97 -44.83
N GLU A 487 -24.16 26.94 -45.60
CA GLU A 487 -22.75 27.32 -45.40
C GLU A 487 -22.43 28.62 -44.62
N ASN A 488 -21.33 28.63 -43.86
CA ASN A 488 -20.19 29.50 -44.20
C ASN A 488 -18.86 29.06 -43.55
N GLN A 489 -17.80 29.13 -44.34
CA GLN A 489 -16.42 28.80 -44.02
C GLN A 489 -15.78 29.87 -43.13
N ASN A 490 -14.94 29.48 -42.16
CA ASN A 490 -13.60 30.05 -42.10
C ASN A 490 -12.61 29.18 -41.31
N SER A 491 -11.51 28.84 -41.96
CA SER A 491 -10.36 28.12 -41.43
C SER A 491 -9.39 29.10 -40.76
N SER A 492 -8.88 28.77 -39.58
CA SER A 492 -7.65 29.37 -39.04
C SER A 492 -6.93 28.38 -38.13
N LYS A 493 -5.99 27.64 -38.72
CA LYS A 493 -4.90 26.96 -38.01
C LYS A 493 -4.01 28.01 -37.36
N ILE A 494 -3.71 27.86 -36.07
CA ILE A 494 -2.51 28.48 -35.48
C ILE A 494 -1.70 27.39 -34.77
N ASN A 495 -0.45 27.32 -35.22
CA ASN A 495 0.65 26.46 -34.81
C ASN A 495 1.31 27.06 -33.55
N ILE A 496 1.56 26.26 -32.51
CA ILE A 496 2.39 26.68 -31.38
C ILE A 496 3.64 25.80 -31.38
N GLY A 497 4.77 26.45 -31.60
CA GLY A 497 6.08 25.84 -31.75
C GLY A 497 6.72 25.42 -30.42
N ASN A 498 7.59 24.41 -30.56
CA ASN A 498 8.51 23.95 -29.53
C ASN A 498 9.55 25.01 -29.20
N ARG A 499 9.84 25.14 -27.90
CA ARG A 499 11.17 25.46 -27.37
C ARG A 499 11.49 24.52 -26.24
#